data_AF-A0AAU2U7Y1-F1
#
_entry.id   AF-A0AAU2U7Y1-F1
#
_cell.length_a   1.000
_cell.length_b   1.000
_cell.length_c   1.000
_cell.angle_alpha   90.00
_cell.angle_beta   90.00
_cell.angle_gamma   90.00
#
_symmetry.space_group_name_H-M   'P 1'
#
loop_
_entity.id
_entity.type
_entity.pdbx_description
1 polymer ?
#
loop_
_entity_poly.entity_id
_entity_poly.type
_entity_poly.pdbx_seq_one_letter_code
_entity_poly.pdbx_strand_id
1 'polypeptide(L)'
;MTNGITSVTTPELWVRPREGAEITVTDAYKGVARFIDELDKTFTRVRLPQDRDRLKAGERVDFFGAHLDPAGVGYLDHRLGWREVDQVTVKQGWLEIHRHGGGKPWARLPVEMVENLSVFLALAARMRQEAAGKRPRPDDPA
;
A
#
# COMPACT_ATOMS: atom_id res chain seq x y z
N MET A 1 3.59 14.01 -3.53
CA MET A 1 3.02 12.65 -3.41
C MET A 1 1.53 12.77 -3.67
N THR A 2 0.96 11.82 -4.39
CA THR A 2 -0.38 11.94 -4.96
C THR A 2 -1.24 10.81 -4.45
N ASN A 3 -2.29 11.13 -3.71
CA ASN A 3 -3.29 10.16 -3.28
C ASN A 3 -4.58 10.46 -4.02
N GLY A 4 -4.89 9.63 -5.01
CA GLY A 4 -6.21 9.60 -5.62
C GLY A 4 -7.19 8.85 -4.73
N ILE A 5 -8.22 9.53 -4.21
CA ILE A 5 -9.24 8.89 -3.39
C ILE A 5 -10.58 8.99 -4.11
N THR A 6 -11.14 7.84 -4.48
CA THR A 6 -12.57 7.71 -4.75
C THR A 6 -13.28 7.44 -3.43
N SER A 7 -13.74 8.51 -2.75
CA SER A 7 -14.75 8.40 -1.69
C SER A 7 -16.15 8.57 -2.31
N VAL A 8 -17.15 7.97 -1.67
CA VAL A 8 -18.42 7.49 -2.27
C VAL A 8 -19.40 8.59 -2.75
N THR A 9 -18.99 9.86 -2.91
CA THR A 9 -19.91 10.85 -3.52
C THR A 9 -19.29 11.93 -4.41
N THR A 10 -17.98 12.15 -4.39
CA THR A 10 -17.29 13.06 -5.32
C THR A 10 -15.83 12.62 -5.44
N PRO A 11 -15.26 12.36 -6.64
CA PRO A 11 -13.86 12.00 -6.75
C PRO A 11 -13.00 13.22 -6.40
N GLU A 12 -12.16 13.08 -5.37
CA GLU A 12 -11.24 14.13 -4.94
C GLU A 12 -9.80 13.59 -4.91
N LEU A 13 -8.88 14.43 -5.35
CA LEU A 13 -7.45 14.11 -5.42
C LEU A 13 -6.68 15.13 -4.60
N TRP A 14 -5.87 14.63 -3.67
CA TRP A 14 -4.91 15.47 -2.96
C TRP A 14 -3.50 15.18 -3.46
N VAL A 15 -2.84 16.23 -3.93
CA VAL A 15 -1.42 16.21 -4.27
C VAL A 15 -0.70 17.04 -3.22
N ARG A 16 0.05 16.37 -2.35
CA ARG A 16 0.91 17.02 -1.35
C ARG A 16 2.33 17.09 -1.90
N PRO A 17 2.79 18.23 -2.45
CA PRO A 17 4.14 18.32 -2.94
C PRO A 17 5.15 18.30 -1.77
N ARG A 18 6.42 17.98 -2.07
CA ARG A 18 7.50 18.04 -1.06
C ARG A 18 7.75 19.49 -0.60
N GLU A 19 7.52 20.44 -1.51
CA GLU A 19 7.66 21.87 -1.29
C GLU A 19 6.46 22.57 -1.96
N GLY A 20 5.89 23.58 -1.29
CA GLY A 20 4.73 24.32 -1.80
C GLY A 20 3.40 23.89 -1.20
N ALA A 21 2.32 24.47 -1.73
CA ALA A 21 0.96 24.26 -1.23
C ALA A 21 0.36 22.93 -1.72
N GLU A 22 -0.51 22.34 -0.90
CA GLU A 22 -1.33 21.19 -1.29
C GLU A 22 -2.25 21.56 -2.46
N ILE A 23 -2.39 20.66 -3.43
CA ILE A 23 -3.27 20.84 -4.59
C ILE A 23 -4.43 19.87 -4.45
N THR A 24 -5.64 20.42 -4.46
CA THR A 24 -6.89 19.66 -4.46
C THR A 24 -7.53 19.70 -5.84
N VAL A 25 -7.80 18.52 -6.41
CA VAL A 25 -8.61 18.41 -7.64
C VAL A 25 -9.95 17.79 -7.28
N THR A 26 -11.02 18.55 -7.49
CA THR A 26 -12.41 18.15 -7.23
C THR A 26 -13.16 17.84 -8.53
N ASP A 27 -14.45 17.53 -8.43
CA ASP A 27 -15.37 17.36 -9.55
C ASP A 27 -15.67 18.62 -10.37
N ALA A 28 -15.16 19.79 -9.95
CA ALA A 28 -15.18 21.00 -10.76
C ALA A 28 -14.50 20.80 -12.13
N TYR A 29 -13.59 19.83 -12.23
CA TYR A 29 -13.03 19.37 -13.50
C TYR A 29 -13.82 18.17 -14.06
N LYS A 30 -14.48 18.37 -15.21
CA LYS A 30 -15.14 17.28 -15.95
C LYS A 30 -14.12 16.19 -16.30
N GLY A 31 -14.32 14.99 -15.74
CA GLY A 31 -13.43 13.84 -15.94
C GLY A 31 -12.42 13.63 -14.82
N VAL A 32 -12.61 14.23 -13.64
CA VAL A 32 -11.75 14.03 -12.46
C VAL A 32 -11.49 12.55 -12.15
N ALA A 33 -12.49 11.66 -12.27
CA ALA A 33 -12.29 10.24 -12.02
C ALA A 33 -11.26 9.60 -12.98
N ARG A 34 -11.32 9.93 -14.27
CA ARG A 34 -10.34 9.46 -15.27
C ARG A 34 -8.96 10.08 -15.01
N PHE A 35 -8.92 11.35 -14.63
CA PHE A 35 -7.68 12.03 -14.29
C PHE A 35 -6.99 11.37 -13.10
N ILE A 36 -7.74 11.09 -12.02
CA ILE A 36 -7.30 10.36 -10.84
C ILE A 36 -6.72 9.00 -11.21
N ASP A 37 -7.45 8.21 -11.99
CA ASP A 37 -7.04 6.86 -12.40
C ASP A 37 -5.75 6.86 -13.24
N GLU A 38 -5.65 7.74 -14.23
CA GLU A 38 -4.43 7.85 -15.06
C GLU A 38 -3.23 8.37 -14.27
N LEU A 39 -3.47 9.27 -13.32
CA LEU A 39 -2.43 9.78 -12.43
C LEU A 39 -1.92 8.68 -11.49
N ASP A 40 -2.80 7.92 -10.86
CA ASP A 40 -2.44 6.79 -9.99
C ASP A 40 -1.63 5.74 -10.75
N LYS A 41 -2.05 5.37 -11.97
CA LYS A 41 -1.29 4.46 -12.85
C LYS A 41 0.10 5.00 -13.17
N THR A 42 0.20 6.30 -13.48
CA THR A 42 1.46 6.95 -13.84
C THR A 42 2.42 6.98 -12.66
N PHE A 43 1.94 7.41 -11.48
CA PHE A 43 2.73 7.41 -10.25
C PHE A 43 3.15 6.00 -9.86
N THR A 44 2.24 5.03 -9.91
CA THR A 44 2.54 3.64 -9.59
C THR A 44 3.63 3.09 -10.50
N ARG A 45 3.57 3.36 -11.81
CA ARG A 45 4.58 2.90 -12.78
C ARG A 45 5.99 3.42 -12.48
N VAL A 46 6.09 4.66 -12.01
CA VAL A 46 7.38 5.29 -11.68
C VAL A 46 7.89 4.82 -10.31
N ARG A 47 7.02 4.82 -9.31
CA ARG A 47 7.40 4.64 -7.91
C ARG A 47 7.58 3.17 -7.52
N LEU A 48 6.79 2.27 -8.10
CA LEU A 48 6.86 0.84 -7.79
C LEU A 48 8.26 0.23 -7.95
N PRO A 49 9.00 0.42 -9.07
CA PRO A 49 10.35 -0.14 -9.18
C PRO A 49 11.33 0.45 -8.16
N GLN A 50 11.22 1.75 -7.85
CA GLN A 50 12.10 2.42 -6.90
C GLN A 50 11.89 1.90 -5.47
N ASP A 51 10.64 1.87 -5.00
CA ASP A 51 10.32 1.41 -3.65
C ASP A 51 10.56 -0.10 -3.51
N ARG A 52 10.40 -0.89 -4.59
CA ARG A 52 10.84 -2.29 -4.62
C ARG A 52 12.33 -2.43 -4.39
N ASP A 53 13.15 -1.62 -5.06
CA ASP A 53 14.60 -1.73 -4.97
C ASP A 53 15.11 -1.30 -3.58
N ARG A 54 14.45 -0.32 -2.95
CA ARG A 54 14.66 0.04 -1.54
C ARG A 54 14.33 -1.10 -0.58
N LEU A 55 13.17 -1.76 -0.74
CA LEU A 55 12.82 -2.94 0.05
C LEU A 55 13.84 -4.07 -0.11
N LYS A 56 14.33 -4.31 -1.33
CA LYS A 56 15.39 -5.30 -1.57
C LYS A 56 16.72 -4.94 -0.90
N ALA A 57 17.04 -3.65 -0.79
CA ALA A 57 18.21 -3.15 -0.10
C ALA A 57 18.10 -3.24 1.43
N GLY A 58 16.96 -3.67 1.96
CA GLY A 58 16.74 -3.79 3.41
C GLY A 58 16.03 -2.58 4.02
N GLU A 59 15.68 -1.58 3.22
CA GLU A 59 15.09 -0.33 3.72
C GLU A 59 13.61 -0.48 4.08
N ARG A 60 13.16 0.40 4.99
CA ARG A 60 11.74 0.66 5.25
C ARG A 60 11.20 1.68 4.24
N VAL A 61 10.01 1.42 3.72
CA VAL A 61 9.25 2.33 2.86
C VAL A 61 7.98 2.75 3.59
N ASP A 62 7.87 4.04 3.89
CA ASP A 62 6.72 4.64 4.56
C ASP A 62 5.65 5.10 3.56
N PHE A 63 4.39 4.77 3.88
CA PHE A 63 3.18 5.15 3.15
C PHE A 63 2.22 5.90 4.09
N PHE A 64 2.77 6.77 4.93
CA PHE A 64 2.07 7.50 5.99
C PHE A 64 1.53 6.59 7.11
N GLY A 65 0.26 6.18 7.05
CA GLY A 65 -0.39 5.36 8.07
C GLY A 65 0.06 3.89 8.10
N ALA A 66 0.78 3.44 7.07
CA ALA A 66 1.36 2.11 6.98
C ALA A 66 2.80 2.16 6.46
N HIS A 67 3.57 1.11 6.71
CA HIS A 67 4.92 0.98 6.18
C HIS A 67 5.22 -0.46 5.80
N LEU A 68 6.16 -0.64 4.87
CA LEU A 68 6.66 -1.94 4.45
C LEU A 68 8.16 -2.01 4.75
N ASP A 69 8.61 -3.16 5.25
CA ASP A 69 10.03 -3.47 5.41
C ASP A 69 10.28 -4.94 5.01
N PRO A 70 11.54 -5.40 4.92
CA PRO A 70 11.84 -6.79 4.56
C PRO A 70 11.27 -7.84 5.54
N ALA A 71 11.03 -7.47 6.79
CA ALA A 71 10.53 -8.36 7.83
C ALA A 71 9.00 -8.45 7.84
N GLY A 72 8.28 -7.40 7.44
CA GLY A 72 6.82 -7.41 7.47
C GLY A 72 6.13 -6.15 6.94
N VAL A 73 4.82 -6.16 7.14
CA VAL A 73 3.95 -4.98 7.00
C VAL A 73 3.75 -4.37 8.38
N GLY A 74 3.79 -3.04 8.45
CA GLY A 74 3.63 -2.31 9.70
C GLY A 74 2.52 -1.28 9.68
N TYR A 75 1.99 -1.02 10.87
CA TYR A 75 0.95 -0.04 11.18
C TYR A 75 1.31 0.61 12.52
N LEU A 76 1.47 1.94 12.52
CA LEU A 76 2.05 2.68 13.64
C LEU A 76 3.40 2.04 14.07
N ASP A 77 3.53 1.68 15.34
CA ASP A 77 4.73 1.05 15.92
C ASP A 77 4.68 -0.50 15.90
N HIS A 78 3.63 -1.08 15.31
CA HIS A 78 3.44 -2.52 15.24
C HIS A 78 3.83 -3.07 13.88
N ARG A 79 4.35 -4.29 13.87
CA ARG A 79 4.72 -5.03 12.66
C ARG A 79 4.14 -6.44 12.68
N LEU A 80 3.61 -6.86 11.55
CA LEU A 80 3.16 -8.22 11.28
C LEU A 80 4.13 -8.86 10.27
N GLY A 81 4.77 -9.97 10.67
CA GLY A 81 5.75 -10.63 9.82
C GLY A 81 5.12 -11.17 8.54
N TRP A 82 5.84 -11.13 7.41
CA TRP A 82 5.26 -11.52 6.10
C TRP A 82 4.67 -12.94 6.06
N ARG A 83 5.18 -13.86 6.88
CA ARG A 83 4.67 -15.24 7.01
C ARG A 83 3.39 -15.35 7.85
N GLU A 84 3.08 -14.33 8.63
CA GLU A 84 1.86 -14.26 9.43
C GLU A 84 0.73 -13.53 8.69
N VAL A 85 1.07 -12.75 7.64
CA VAL A 85 0.10 -12.00 6.83
C VAL A 85 -0.70 -12.95 5.96
N ASP A 86 -2.00 -13.02 6.20
CA ASP A 86 -2.94 -13.77 5.37
C ASP A 86 -3.34 -12.96 4.13
N GLN A 87 -3.92 -11.78 4.38
CA GLN A 87 -4.46 -10.93 3.33
C GLN A 87 -4.18 -9.46 3.60
N VAL A 88 -4.04 -8.71 2.51
CA VAL A 88 -3.99 -7.24 2.50
C VAL A 88 -4.97 -6.80 1.42
N THR A 89 -6.10 -6.22 1.82
CA THR A 89 -7.24 -5.95 0.92
C THR A 89 -7.85 -4.59 1.21
N VAL A 90 -8.55 -4.04 0.22
CA VAL A 90 -9.36 -2.84 0.39
C VAL A 90 -10.83 -3.23 0.38
N LYS A 91 -11.58 -2.84 1.41
CA LYS A 91 -13.00 -3.10 1.53
C LYS A 91 -13.73 -1.86 2.03
N GLN A 92 -14.68 -1.37 1.24
CA GLN A 92 -15.54 -0.21 1.61
C GLN A 92 -14.75 1.03 2.07
N GLY A 93 -13.64 1.36 1.41
CA GLY A 93 -12.80 2.52 1.77
C GLY A 93 -11.82 2.27 2.93
N TRP A 94 -11.67 1.03 3.38
CA TRP A 94 -10.71 0.64 4.41
C TRP A 94 -9.65 -0.28 3.83
N LEU A 95 -8.39 0.01 4.12
CA LEU A 95 -7.32 -0.97 4.02
C LEU A 95 -7.43 -1.91 5.23
N GLU A 96 -7.50 -3.21 4.97
CA GLU A 96 -7.51 -4.26 5.98
C GLU A 96 -6.32 -5.19 5.79
N ILE A 97 -5.60 -5.43 6.88
CA ILE A 97 -4.49 -6.38 6.94
C ILE A 97 -4.91 -7.49 7.90
N HIS A 98 -4.92 -8.73 7.43
CA HIS A 98 -5.35 -9.90 8.18
C HIS A 98 -4.16 -10.80 8.53
N ARG A 99 -4.19 -11.36 9.73
CA ARG A 99 -3.24 -12.37 10.20
C ARG A 99 -3.85 -13.77 10.00
N HIS A 100 -3.02 -14.74 9.62
CA HIS A 100 -3.45 -16.13 9.52
C HIS A 100 -4.08 -16.64 10.82
N GLY A 101 -5.22 -17.33 10.69
CA GLY A 101 -5.98 -17.86 11.83
C GLY A 101 -6.74 -16.81 12.65
N GLY A 102 -6.68 -15.52 12.27
CA GLY A 102 -7.44 -14.45 12.90
C GLY A 102 -8.82 -14.26 12.26
N GLY A 103 -9.86 -14.13 13.09
CA GLY A 103 -11.22 -13.81 12.62
C GLY A 103 -11.50 -12.32 12.41
N LYS A 104 -10.56 -11.44 12.78
CA LYS A 104 -10.65 -9.97 12.64
C LYS A 104 -9.38 -9.42 11.99
N PRO A 105 -9.45 -8.28 11.27
CA PRO A 105 -8.26 -7.61 10.76
C PRO A 105 -7.27 -7.33 11.89
N TRP A 106 -5.99 -7.59 11.64
CA TRP A 106 -4.87 -7.19 12.51
C TRP A 106 -4.70 -5.67 12.52
N ALA A 107 -4.81 -5.04 11.34
CA ALA A 107 -4.86 -3.59 11.21
C ALA A 107 -5.98 -3.20 10.24
N ARG A 108 -6.62 -2.07 10.53
CA ARG A 108 -7.68 -1.49 9.73
C ARG A 108 -7.54 0.02 9.75
N LEU A 109 -7.35 0.64 8.58
CA LEU A 109 -7.15 2.07 8.44
C LEU A 109 -7.90 2.61 7.22
N PRO A 110 -8.38 3.87 7.26
CA PRO A 110 -8.95 4.52 6.09
C PRO A 110 -7.95 4.54 4.94
N VAL A 111 -8.38 4.31 3.70
CA VAL A 111 -7.48 4.35 2.53
C VAL A 111 -6.80 5.70 2.34
N GLU A 112 -7.43 6.78 2.81
CA GLU A 112 -6.87 8.15 2.82
C GLU A 112 -5.60 8.29 3.67
N MET A 113 -5.43 7.43 4.68
CA MET A 113 -4.25 7.40 5.53
C MET A 113 -3.09 6.62 4.90
N VAL A 114 -3.27 6.06 3.69
CA VAL A 114 -2.25 5.26 3.01
C VAL A 114 -1.82 5.99 1.75
N GLU A 115 -0.62 6.55 1.79
CA GLU A 115 -0.10 7.22 0.62
C GLU A 115 0.19 6.23 -0.52
N ASN A 116 -0.08 6.60 -1.77
CA ASN A 116 0.21 5.78 -2.95
C ASN A 116 -0.27 4.32 -2.79
N LEU A 117 -1.52 4.15 -2.36
CA LEU A 117 -2.12 2.86 -2.00
C LEU A 117 -1.88 1.76 -3.04
N SER A 118 -1.96 2.06 -4.34
CA SER A 118 -1.69 1.11 -5.42
C SER A 118 -0.26 0.55 -5.37
N VAL A 119 0.75 1.39 -5.06
CA VAL A 119 2.13 0.96 -4.84
C VAL A 119 2.24 0.08 -3.60
N PHE A 120 1.62 0.50 -2.49
CA PHE A 120 1.60 -0.28 -1.24
C PHE A 120 1.03 -1.69 -1.47
N LEU A 121 -0.14 -1.79 -2.10
CA LEU A 121 -0.80 -3.07 -2.36
C LEU A 121 0.03 -3.98 -3.27
N ALA A 122 0.62 -3.42 -4.34
CA ALA A 122 1.46 -4.16 -5.27
C ALA A 122 2.71 -4.73 -4.58
N LEU A 123 3.38 -3.93 -3.74
CA LEU A 123 4.55 -4.36 -2.98
C LEU A 123 4.17 -5.38 -1.91
N ALA A 124 3.10 -5.16 -1.15
CA ALA A 124 2.64 -6.08 -0.11
C ALA A 124 2.28 -7.46 -0.68
N ALA A 125 1.58 -7.48 -1.83
CA ALA A 125 1.26 -8.73 -2.53
C ALA A 125 2.52 -9.50 -2.94
N ARG A 126 3.52 -8.79 -3.48
CA ARG A 126 4.80 -9.37 -3.87
C ARG A 126 5.58 -9.92 -2.67
N MET A 127 5.72 -9.14 -1.60
CA MET A 127 6.47 -9.55 -0.41
C MET A 127 5.85 -10.80 0.25
N ARG A 128 4.52 -10.87 0.30
CA ARG A 128 3.80 -12.06 0.78
C ARG A 128 4.08 -13.29 -0.08
N GLN A 129 4.07 -13.15 -1.40
CA GLN A 129 4.40 -14.24 -2.34
C GLN A 129 5.85 -14.71 -2.17
N GLU A 130 6.81 -13.79 -2.06
CA GLU A 130 8.22 -14.11 -1.84
C GLU A 130 8.43 -14.83 -0.50
N ALA A 131 7.74 -14.40 0.56
CA ALA A 131 7.79 -15.05 1.88
C ALA A 131 7.20 -16.48 1.86
N ALA A 132 6.13 -16.69 1.08
CA ALA A 132 5.53 -18.01 0.88
C ALA A 132 6.43 -18.93 0.05
N GLY A 133 7.12 -18.40 -0.96
CA GLY A 133 8.07 -19.16 -1.80
C GLY A 133 9.36 -19.56 -1.11
N LYS A 134 9.82 -18.81 -0.10
CA LYS A 134 11.01 -19.11 0.73
C LYS A 134 10.76 -20.16 1.84
N ARG A 135 9.70 -20.96 1.75
CA ARG A 135 9.46 -22.07 2.68
C ARG A 135 10.49 -23.17 2.39
N PRO A 136 11.29 -23.65 3.36
CA PRO A 136 12.10 -24.85 3.16
C PRO A 136 11.16 -25.98 2.73
N ARG A 137 11.51 -26.71 1.67
CA ARG A 137 10.78 -27.95 1.37
C ARG A 137 11.01 -28.90 2.54
N PRO A 138 10.03 -29.72 2.95
CA PRO A 138 10.21 -30.72 3.99
C PRO A 138 11.29 -31.78 3.69
N ASP A 139 11.92 -31.75 2.52
CA ASP A 139 12.80 -32.80 1.99
C ASP A 139 14.26 -32.37 1.80
N ASP A 140 14.73 -31.25 2.37
CA ASP A 140 16.18 -30.97 2.40
C ASP A 140 16.82 -31.71 3.59
N PRO A 141 17.68 -32.74 3.35
CA PRO A 141 18.42 -33.37 4.42
C PRO A 141 19.49 -32.42 4.98
N ALA A 142 19.69 -32.53 6.30
CA ALA A 142 20.69 -31.80 7.08
C ALA A 142 22.13 -32.11 6.67
#